data_AF-A0A3C1RWR8-F1
#
_entry.id   AF-A0A3C1RWR8-F1
#
_cell.length_a   1.000
_cell.length_b   1.000
_cell.length_c   1.000
_cell.angle_alpha   90.00
_cell.angle_beta   90.00
_cell.angle_gamma   90.00
#
_symmetry.space_group_name_H-M   'P 1'
#
loop_
_entity.id
_entity.type
_entity.pdbx_description
1 polymer ?
#
loop_
_entity_poly.entity_id
_entity_poly.type
_entity_poly.pdbx_seq_one_letter_code
_entity_poly.pdbx_strand_id
1 'polypeptide(L)'
;MSSPPPYNLSKRITIVLAKLPQMSRQKLEAMFGVDDLRKTRFAQELIEETEQQAKFKIVSRLLRKGISIEEIAELVELEVEQVRQFINTLN
;
A
#
# COMPACT_ATOMS: atom_id res chain seq x y z
N MET A 1 47.11 -3.99 -3.20
CA MET A 1 45.95 -3.18 -2.78
C MET A 1 44.76 -4.13 -2.68
N SER A 2 44.47 -4.64 -1.48
CA SER A 2 43.36 -5.58 -1.27
C SER A 2 42.03 -4.87 -1.42
N SER A 3 41.19 -5.34 -2.33
CA SER A 3 39.78 -4.94 -2.42
C SER A 3 39.11 -5.14 -1.04
N PRO A 4 38.33 -4.15 -0.56
CA PRO A 4 37.66 -4.27 0.73
C PRO A 4 36.65 -5.44 0.69
N PRO A 5 36.57 -6.25 1.77
CA PRO A 5 35.72 -7.44 1.79
C PRO A 5 34.23 -7.09 1.59
N PRO A 6 33.43 -7.97 0.97
CA PRO A 6 32.03 -7.72 0.56
C PRO A 6 31.06 -7.46 1.72
N TYR A 7 31.54 -7.58 2.97
CA TYR A 7 30.75 -7.51 4.20
C TYR A 7 30.18 -6.11 4.54
N ASN A 8 30.60 -5.06 3.82
CA ASN A 8 30.17 -3.69 4.09
C ASN A 8 28.78 -3.35 3.50
N LEU A 9 28.33 -4.03 2.45
CA LEU A 9 27.04 -3.72 1.81
C LEU A 9 25.86 -4.22 2.64
N SER A 10 25.98 -5.43 3.21
CA SER A 10 24.95 -6.03 4.09
C SER A 10 24.72 -5.19 5.34
N LYS A 11 25.79 -4.74 6.03
CA LYS A 11 25.67 -3.85 7.19
C LYS A 11 24.98 -2.53 6.88
N ARG A 12 25.24 -1.94 5.71
CA ARG A 12 24.60 -0.67 5.29
C ARG A 12 23.10 -0.86 5.07
N ILE A 13 22.69 -1.95 4.42
CA ILE A 13 21.27 -2.27 4.20
C ILE A 13 20.57 -2.53 5.54
N THR A 14 21.18 -3.28 6.46
CA THR A 14 20.62 -3.51 7.80
C THR A 14 20.39 -2.22 8.59
N ILE A 15 21.35 -1.29 8.56
CA ILE A 15 21.22 0.01 9.24
C ILE A 15 20.08 0.85 8.66
N VAL A 16 19.89 0.79 7.34
CA VAL A 16 18.82 1.50 6.64
C VAL A 16 17.45 0.91 7.01
N LEU A 17 17.29 -0.41 6.98
CA LEU A 17 16.05 -1.09 7.38
C LEU A 17 15.67 -0.81 8.84
N ALA A 18 16.63 -0.83 9.76
CA ALA A 18 16.38 -0.57 11.18
C ALA A 18 15.93 0.86 11.48
N LYS A 19 16.36 1.83 10.66
CA LYS A 19 16.07 3.26 10.86
C LYS A 19 14.93 3.77 9.98
N LEU A 20 14.53 3.01 8.96
CA LEU A 20 13.45 3.34 8.01
C LEU A 20 12.17 3.85 8.68
N PRO A 21 11.58 3.20 9.72
CA PRO A 21 10.33 3.66 10.33
C PRO A 21 10.43 5.00 11.07
N GLN A 22 11.65 5.44 11.39
CA GLN A 22 11.92 6.68 12.12
C GLN A 22 12.50 7.79 11.20
N MET A 23 12.70 7.51 9.90
CA MET A 23 13.23 8.51 8.98
C MET A 23 12.14 9.44 8.45
N SER A 24 12.46 10.73 8.37
CA SER A 24 11.63 11.70 7.66
C SER A 24 11.51 11.34 6.18
N ARG A 25 10.32 11.59 5.62
CA ARG A 25 10.04 11.46 4.18
C ARG A 25 11.14 12.14 3.35
N GLN A 26 11.50 13.39 3.64
CA GLN A 26 12.56 14.16 2.95
C GLN A 26 13.90 13.42 2.89
N LYS A 27 14.27 12.70 3.95
CA LYS A 27 15.52 11.93 4.03
C LYS A 27 15.45 10.67 3.18
N LEU A 28 14.29 10.02 3.13
CA LEU A 28 14.04 8.89 2.24
C LEU A 28 14.07 9.34 0.76
N GLU A 29 13.53 10.52 0.45
CA GLU A 29 13.60 11.10 -0.91
C GLU A 29 15.04 11.33 -1.34
N ALA A 30 15.86 11.88 -0.45
CA ALA A 30 17.28 12.13 -0.73
C ALA A 30 18.11 10.84 -0.85
N MET A 31 17.70 9.76 -0.21
CA MET A 31 18.44 8.48 -0.21
C MET A 31 18.06 7.55 -1.35
N PHE A 32 16.81 7.55 -1.78
CA PHE A 32 16.30 6.58 -2.74
C PHE A 32 15.66 7.21 -3.98
N GLY A 33 15.30 8.49 -3.93
CA GLY A 33 14.35 9.09 -4.87
C GLY A 33 12.94 8.56 -4.60
N VAL A 34 11.98 9.45 -4.32
CA VAL A 34 10.58 9.04 -4.07
C VAL A 34 9.98 8.28 -5.23
N ASP A 35 10.38 8.64 -6.44
CA ASP A 35 9.90 8.01 -7.66
C ASP A 35 10.36 6.54 -7.76
N ASP A 36 11.60 6.25 -7.38
CA ASP A 36 12.16 4.90 -7.38
C ASP A 36 11.52 4.01 -6.31
N LEU A 37 11.31 4.54 -5.10
CA LEU A 37 10.60 3.83 -4.03
C LEU A 37 9.15 3.50 -4.39
N ARG A 38 8.42 4.43 -5.01
CA ARG A 38 7.03 4.21 -5.45
C ARG A 38 6.92 3.19 -6.58
N LYS A 39 7.96 3.06 -7.40
CA LYS A 39 8.05 2.07 -8.47
C LYS A 39 8.44 0.68 -7.98
N THR A 40 8.82 0.53 -6.71
CA THR A 40 9.04 -0.82 -6.15
C THR A 40 7.73 -1.60 -6.16
N ARG A 41 7.83 -2.89 -6.47
CA ARG A 41 6.68 -3.81 -6.48
C ARG A 41 5.87 -3.73 -5.19
N PHE A 42 6.56 -3.74 -4.06
CA PHE A 42 5.96 -3.63 -2.73
C PHE A 42 5.19 -2.33 -2.52
N ALA A 43 5.70 -1.18 -3.00
CA ALA A 43 4.97 0.08 -2.90
C ALA A 43 3.73 0.12 -3.81
N GLN A 44 3.79 -0.50 -4.98
CA GLN A 44 2.63 -0.62 -5.87
C GLN A 44 1.53 -1.49 -5.26
N GLU A 45 1.91 -2.65 -4.70
CA GLU A 45 1.00 -3.53 -3.97
C GLU A 45 0.32 -2.79 -2.80
N LEU A 46 1.10 -2.08 -1.99
CA LEU A 46 0.56 -1.24 -0.91
C LEU A 46 -0.41 -0.16 -1.40
N ILE A 47 -0.10 0.51 -2.52
CA ILE A 47 -0.99 1.53 -3.09
C ILE A 47 -2.30 0.88 -3.50
N GLU A 48 -2.24 -0.21 -4.25
CA GLU A 48 -3.43 -0.94 -4.71
C GLU A 48 -4.29 -1.44 -3.53
N GLU A 49 -3.65 -2.02 -2.50
CA GLU A 49 -4.33 -2.42 -1.26
C GLU A 49 -5.00 -1.23 -0.56
N THR A 50 -4.33 -0.08 -0.49
CA THR A 50 -4.89 1.12 0.15
C THR A 50 -6.05 1.72 -0.64
N GLU A 51 -5.99 1.72 -1.98
CA GLU A 51 -7.07 2.18 -2.85
C GLU A 51 -8.29 1.26 -2.70
N GLN A 52 -8.07 -0.05 -2.68
CA GLN A 52 -9.13 -1.03 -2.48
C GLN A 52 -9.78 -0.90 -1.09
N GLN A 53 -8.98 -0.72 -0.03
CA GLN A 53 -9.50 -0.45 1.31
C GLN A 53 -10.30 0.87 1.39
N ALA A 54 -9.88 1.90 0.64
CA ALA A 54 -10.62 3.15 0.58
C ALA A 54 -11.98 2.97 -0.10
N LYS A 55 -12.04 2.23 -1.20
CA LYS A 55 -13.29 1.85 -1.87
C LYS A 55 -14.22 1.08 -0.93
N PHE A 56 -13.71 0.11 -0.19
CA PHE A 56 -14.51 -0.64 0.79
C PHE A 56 -15.04 0.20 1.96
N LYS A 57 -14.29 1.20 2.42
CA LYS A 57 -14.83 2.18 3.39
C LYS A 57 -16.01 2.96 2.83
N ILE A 58 -16.01 3.25 1.53
CA ILE A 58 -17.14 3.91 0.85
C ILE A 58 -18.31 2.93 0.74
N VAL A 59 -18.07 1.67 0.35
CA VAL A 59 -19.09 0.59 0.35
C VAL A 59 -19.83 0.53 1.68
N SER A 60 -19.13 0.47 2.81
CA SER A 60 -19.77 0.44 4.14
C SER A 60 -20.65 1.67 4.41
N ARG A 61 -20.27 2.85 3.93
CA ARG A 61 -21.04 4.10 4.10
C ARG A 61 -22.28 4.12 3.21
N LEU A 62 -22.17 3.65 1.97
CA LEU A 62 -23.26 3.59 1.01
C LEU A 62 -24.29 2.52 1.41
N LEU A 63 -23.82 1.36 1.89
CA LEU A 63 -24.68 0.30 2.41
C LEU A 63 -25.53 0.79 3.58
N ARG A 64 -24.94 1.55 4.52
CA ARG A 64 -25.67 2.17 5.64
C ARG A 64 -26.73 3.19 5.21
N LYS A 65 -26.63 3.71 3.99
CA LYS A 65 -27.63 4.61 3.39
C LYS A 65 -28.72 3.87 2.63
N GLY A 66 -28.69 2.54 2.59
CA GLY A 66 -29.70 1.71 1.92
C GLY A 66 -29.54 1.62 0.40
N ILE A 67 -28.36 1.93 -0.13
CA ILE A 67 -28.05 1.78 -1.56
C ILE A 67 -27.89 0.29 -1.89
N SER A 68 -28.36 -0.14 -3.07
CA SER A 68 -28.25 -1.53 -3.52
C SER A 68 -26.80 -1.93 -3.80
N ILE A 69 -26.52 -3.23 -3.73
CA ILE A 69 -25.16 -3.76 -3.93
C ILE A 69 -24.67 -3.48 -5.36
N GLU A 70 -25.56 -3.60 -6.33
CA GLU A 70 -25.31 -3.37 -7.75
C GLU A 70 -24.93 -1.91 -8.02
N GLU A 71 -25.66 -0.96 -7.44
CA GLU A 71 -25.40 0.47 -7.60
C GLU A 71 -24.16 0.90 -6.81
N ILE A 72 -23.89 0.28 -5.66
CA ILE A 72 -22.62 0.47 -4.94
C ILE A 72 -21.44 0.03 -5.81
N ALA A 73 -21.52 -1.16 -6.40
CA ALA A 73 -20.46 -1.71 -7.24
C ALA A 73 -20.12 -0.77 -8.42
N GLU A 74 -21.14 -0.20 -9.05
CA GLU A 74 -20.98 0.83 -10.08
C GLU A 74 -20.31 2.10 -9.53
N LEU A 75 -20.80 2.64 -8.41
CA LEU A 75 -20.29 3.90 -7.82
C LEU A 75 -18.84 3.82 -7.33
N VAL A 76 -18.39 2.66 -6.86
CA VAL A 76 -17.01 2.47 -6.38
C VAL A 76 -16.11 1.77 -7.40
N GLU A 77 -16.61 1.51 -8.61
CA GLU A 77 -15.92 0.81 -9.69
C GLU A 77 -15.29 -0.51 -9.19
N LEU A 78 -16.11 -1.35 -8.56
CA LEU A 78 -15.76 -2.70 -8.12
C LEU A 78 -16.73 -3.70 -8.76
N GLU A 79 -16.34 -4.96 -8.85
CA GLU A 79 -17.30 -6.00 -9.23
C GLU A 79 -18.29 -6.27 -8.10
N VAL A 80 -19.52 -6.59 -8.47
CA VAL A 80 -20.60 -6.94 -7.54
C VAL A 80 -20.16 -8.05 -6.57
N GLU A 81 -19.44 -9.05 -7.05
CA GLU A 81 -18.93 -10.15 -6.22
C GLU A 81 -17.92 -9.68 -5.17
N GLN A 82 -17.06 -8.70 -5.49
CA GLN A 82 -16.11 -8.13 -4.51
C GLN A 82 -16.85 -7.36 -3.41
N VAL A 83 -17.89 -6.60 -3.79
CA VAL A 83 -18.75 -5.90 -2.84
C VAL A 83 -19.49 -6.90 -1.94
N ARG A 84 -20.04 -7.98 -2.51
CA ARG A 84 -20.71 -9.05 -1.76
C ARG A 84 -19.78 -9.76 -0.79
N GLN A 85 -18.58 -10.12 -1.23
CA GLN A 85 -17.57 -10.75 -0.37
C GLN A 85 -17.20 -9.85 0.80
N PHE A 86 -16.99 -8.56 0.55
CA PHE A 86 -16.70 -7.61 1.62
C PHE A 86 -17.88 -7.41 2.58
N ILE A 87 -19.12 -7.38 2.10
CA ILE A 87 -20.30 -7.31 2.99
C ILE A 87 -20.40 -8.57 3.84
N ASN A 88 -20.08 -9.75 3.29
CA ASN A 88 -20.09 -11.01 4.03
C ASN A 88 -19.04 -11.04 5.14
N THR A 89 -17.90 -10.35 4.98
CA THR A 89 -16.89 -10.24 6.07
C THR A 89 -17.26 -9.21 7.14
N LEU A 90 -18.27 -8.38 6.92
CA LEU A 90 -18.81 -7.45 7.92
C LEU A 90 -19.90 -8.08 8.81
N ASN A 91 -20.43 -9.26 8.45
CA ASN A 91 -21.45 -9.99 9.19
C ASN A 91 -20.86 -10.98 10.21
#